data_AF-A0A453IXF3-F1
#
_entry.id   AF-A0A453IXF3-F1
#
_cell.length_a   1.000
_cell.length_b   1.000
_cell.length_c   1.000
_cell.angle_alpha   90.00
_cell.angle_beta   90.00
_cell.angle_gamma   90.00
#
_symmetry.space_group_name_H-M   'P 1'
#
loop_
_entity.id
_entity.type
_entity.pdbx_description
1 polymer ?
#
loop_
_entity_poly.entity_id
_entity_poly.type
_entity_poly.pdbx_seq_one_letter_code
_entity_poly.pdbx_strand_id
1 'polypeptide(L)'
;MKSVQLSGISKISGALALLLKAAIQFIMLIWFLCFKIPRPDVFIVQNPPSVPTLAAVKLVSWLRGAKFIVDWHNFGYTLLGLSHGRSHVIVKVYFWFEKHFGRMADGAFCVTKAMQHELAQNWGIKATVLYDHSPEFFRPASLTEKHELFCRLGGSICGAIGSADCISVEKEVEDKNTTVLTGKIDGGVSLKPNRPALVVSSTSWTPDEDFSILLEAALMYDRRVAATLGEEDSMDEGQLWIDIKNGKQFDYPRLLFVITGKGPDRKKYEEQIKRLKLRRVAFRTMWLASEDYPLLLGSADLGVSLHTSSSGLDLPMKVVDMFGCGLPVCAASFSCIEELVKVNRNGLLFSTSSELADELMMLFKGFPEE
;
A
#
# COMPACT_ATOMS: atom_id res chain seq x y z
N MET A 1 33.40 -24.00 22.86
CA MET A 1 33.65 -24.49 21.49
C MET A 1 33.16 -23.44 20.52
N LYS A 2 34.07 -22.79 19.78
CA LYS A 2 33.72 -21.80 18.76
C LYS A 2 33.03 -22.54 17.61
N SER A 3 31.76 -22.28 17.36
CA SER A 3 31.07 -22.76 16.17
C SER A 3 31.69 -22.10 14.95
N VAL A 4 32.36 -22.88 14.12
CA VAL A 4 32.79 -22.44 12.79
C VAL A 4 31.52 -22.21 11.97
N GLN A 5 31.11 -20.95 11.80
CA GLN A 5 30.09 -20.60 10.83
C GLN A 5 30.68 -20.75 9.43
N LEU A 6 30.46 -21.92 8.83
CA LEU A 6 30.73 -22.20 7.41
C LEU A 6 29.71 -21.44 6.55
N SER A 7 29.97 -20.16 6.29
CA SER A 7 29.10 -19.25 5.53
C SER A 7 28.90 -19.65 4.05
N GLY A 8 29.71 -20.58 3.53
CA GLY A 8 29.60 -21.09 2.16
C GLY A 8 28.67 -22.31 2.01
N ILE A 9 28.65 -23.22 2.99
CA ILE A 9 27.87 -24.47 2.91
C ILE A 9 26.36 -24.19 3.09
N SER A 10 26.00 -23.21 3.91
CA SER A 10 24.61 -22.79 4.11
C SER A 10 23.97 -22.13 2.87
N LYS A 11 24.78 -21.49 2.01
CA LYS A 11 24.31 -20.87 0.77
C LYS A 11 24.09 -21.89 -0.34
N ILE A 12 24.99 -22.87 -0.48
CA ILE A 12 24.85 -23.97 -1.45
C ILE A 12 23.66 -24.86 -1.07
N SER A 13 23.48 -25.16 0.22
CA SER A 13 22.30 -25.89 0.69
C SER A 13 21.00 -25.12 0.47
N GLY A 14 21.02 -23.79 0.64
CA GLY A 14 19.88 -22.91 0.35
C GLY A 14 19.51 -22.88 -1.14
N ALA A 15 20.48 -22.74 -2.04
CA ALA A 15 20.24 -22.74 -3.49
C ALA A 15 19.72 -24.11 -3.98
N LEU A 16 20.31 -25.20 -3.48
CA LEU A 16 19.84 -26.55 -3.78
C LEU A 16 18.42 -26.79 -3.26
N ALA A 17 18.11 -26.29 -2.06
CA ALA A 17 16.75 -26.37 -1.50
C ALA A 17 15.73 -25.61 -2.34
N LEU A 18 16.07 -24.44 -2.90
CA LEU A 18 15.20 -23.69 -3.81
C LEU A 18 14.96 -24.45 -5.13
N LEU A 19 16.01 -25.02 -5.72
CA LEU A 19 15.87 -25.85 -6.92
C LEU A 19 15.03 -27.10 -6.66
N LEU A 20 15.26 -27.78 -5.54
CA LEU A 20 14.48 -28.94 -5.13
C LEU A 20 13.02 -28.56 -4.88
N LYS A 21 12.77 -27.43 -4.21
CA LYS A 21 11.40 -26.91 -4.00
C LYS A 21 10.71 -26.63 -5.33
N ALA A 22 11.37 -25.98 -6.28
CA ALA A 22 10.82 -25.73 -7.61
C ALA A 22 10.54 -27.04 -8.37
N ALA A 23 11.43 -28.04 -8.29
CA ALA A 23 11.21 -29.35 -8.89
C ALA A 23 10.02 -30.09 -8.27
N ILE A 24 9.90 -30.10 -6.94
CA ILE A 24 8.77 -30.69 -6.22
C ILE A 24 7.46 -29.98 -6.62
N GLN A 25 7.44 -28.65 -6.61
CA GLN A 25 6.27 -27.86 -7.02
C GLN A 25 5.88 -28.13 -8.47
N PHE A 26 6.85 -28.28 -9.38
CA PHE A 26 6.60 -28.64 -10.79
C PHE A 26 5.89 -30.00 -10.91
N ILE A 27 6.42 -31.02 -10.23
CA ILE A 27 5.84 -32.38 -10.23
C ILE A 27 4.44 -32.38 -9.61
N MET A 28 4.27 -31.70 -8.47
CA MET A 28 2.98 -31.57 -7.80
C MET A 28 1.94 -30.86 -8.68
N LEU A 29 2.31 -29.76 -9.33
CA LEU A 29 1.43 -29.02 -10.24
C LEU A 29 1.01 -29.89 -11.41
N ILE A 30 1.93 -30.60 -12.07
CA ILE A 30 1.59 -31.50 -13.17
C ILE A 30 0.62 -32.58 -12.71
N TRP A 31 0.92 -33.24 -11.58
CA TRP A 31 0.07 -34.30 -11.07
C TRP A 31 -1.34 -33.78 -10.73
N PHE A 32 -1.43 -32.64 -10.06
CA PHE A 32 -2.72 -32.05 -9.70
C PHE A 32 -3.51 -31.64 -10.96
N LEU A 33 -2.87 -30.91 -11.87
CA LEU A 33 -3.52 -30.41 -13.08
C LEU A 33 -3.84 -31.52 -14.10
N CYS A 34 -3.23 -32.70 -14.02
CA CYS A 34 -3.58 -33.86 -14.85
C CYS A 34 -4.66 -34.75 -14.22
N PHE A 35 -4.57 -35.01 -12.91
CA PHE A 35 -5.32 -36.10 -12.27
C PHE A 35 -6.33 -35.65 -11.21
N LYS A 36 -6.26 -34.42 -10.70
CA LYS A 36 -7.17 -33.93 -9.64
C LYS A 36 -8.29 -33.03 -10.12
N ILE A 37 -8.18 -32.50 -11.33
CA ILE A 37 -9.21 -31.65 -11.91
C ILE A 37 -9.73 -32.23 -13.23
N PRO A 38 -11.03 -32.04 -13.55
CA PRO A 38 -11.55 -32.29 -14.90
C PRO A 38 -10.73 -31.56 -15.96
N ARG A 39 -10.80 -32.02 -17.21
CA ARG A 39 -10.06 -31.38 -18.31
C ARG A 39 -10.68 -30.01 -18.58
N PRO A 40 -9.91 -28.91 -18.43
CA PRO A 40 -10.40 -27.61 -18.83
C PRO A 40 -10.17 -27.38 -20.32
N ASP A 41 -10.92 -26.46 -20.90
CA ASP A 41 -10.65 -25.90 -22.22
C ASP A 41 -9.48 -24.91 -22.20
N VAL A 42 -9.32 -24.20 -21.07
CA VAL A 42 -8.32 -23.14 -20.90
C VAL A 42 -7.73 -23.18 -19.49
N PHE A 43 -6.40 -23.05 -19.40
CA PHE A 43 -5.68 -22.69 -18.19
C PHE A 43 -5.32 -21.20 -18.26
N ILE A 44 -5.71 -20.44 -17.24
CA ILE A 44 -5.31 -19.03 -17.07
C ILE A 44 -4.34 -18.98 -15.89
N VAL A 45 -3.14 -18.46 -16.12
CA VAL A 45 -2.11 -18.32 -15.08
C VAL A 45 -1.89 -16.85 -14.78
N GLN A 46 -2.26 -16.44 -13.57
CA GLN A 46 -1.87 -15.13 -13.04
C GLN A 46 -0.39 -15.16 -12.68
N ASN A 47 0.39 -14.25 -13.26
CA ASN A 47 1.83 -14.18 -13.11
C ASN A 47 2.23 -12.89 -12.38
N PRO A 48 3.12 -12.95 -11.36
CA PRO A 48 3.89 -14.12 -10.85
C PRO A 48 3.13 -15.02 -9.83
N PRO A 49 3.66 -16.21 -9.43
CA PRO A 49 5.00 -16.76 -9.68
C PRO A 49 5.12 -17.52 -11.01
N SER A 50 6.20 -17.24 -11.75
CA SER A 50 6.44 -17.84 -13.08
C SER A 50 7.11 -19.21 -13.00
N VAL A 51 8.14 -19.34 -12.16
CA VAL A 51 8.89 -20.60 -11.96
C VAL A 51 8.30 -21.36 -10.76
N PRO A 52 7.92 -22.65 -10.89
CA PRO A 52 7.90 -23.48 -12.09
C PRO A 52 6.57 -23.44 -12.88
N THR A 53 5.62 -22.60 -12.45
CA THR A 53 4.22 -22.57 -12.88
C THR A 53 4.03 -22.54 -14.39
N LEU A 54 4.66 -21.61 -15.12
CA LEU A 54 4.45 -21.45 -16.57
C LEU A 54 4.88 -22.71 -17.34
N ALA A 55 5.98 -23.34 -16.93
CA ALA A 55 6.45 -24.58 -17.53
C ALA A 55 5.51 -25.75 -17.25
N ALA A 56 5.05 -25.89 -16.00
CA ALA A 56 4.13 -26.94 -15.61
C ALA A 56 2.80 -26.81 -16.36
N VAL A 57 2.21 -25.62 -16.37
CA VAL A 57 0.94 -25.38 -17.04
C VAL A 57 1.07 -25.54 -18.54
N LYS A 58 2.16 -25.08 -19.18
CA LYS A 58 2.37 -25.28 -20.61
C LYS A 58 2.44 -26.76 -20.98
N LEU A 59 3.16 -27.57 -20.19
CA LEU A 59 3.24 -29.00 -20.41
C LEU A 59 1.87 -29.67 -20.27
N VAL A 60 1.12 -29.33 -19.22
CA VAL A 60 -0.21 -29.90 -18.99
C VAL A 60 -1.21 -29.44 -20.05
N SER A 61 -1.14 -28.18 -20.48
CA SER A 61 -2.02 -27.67 -21.54
C SER A 61 -1.84 -28.46 -22.83
N TRP A 62 -0.59 -28.78 -23.18
CA TRP A 62 -0.28 -29.67 -24.30
C TRP A 62 -0.79 -31.10 -24.09
N LEU A 63 -0.50 -31.72 -22.94
CA LEU A 63 -0.93 -33.08 -22.63
C LEU A 63 -2.46 -33.25 -22.65
N ARG A 64 -3.18 -32.22 -22.21
CA ARG A 64 -4.64 -32.27 -22.12
C ARG A 64 -5.32 -31.73 -23.37
N GLY A 65 -4.62 -31.02 -24.27
CA GLY A 65 -5.23 -30.31 -25.40
C GLY A 65 -6.02 -29.07 -24.98
N ALA A 66 -5.57 -28.38 -23.93
CA ALA A 66 -6.16 -27.14 -23.41
C ALA A 66 -5.33 -25.92 -23.86
N LYS A 67 -5.98 -24.75 -23.92
CA LYS A 67 -5.30 -23.47 -24.16
C LYS A 67 -4.57 -23.00 -22.91
N PHE A 68 -3.45 -22.31 -23.11
CA PHE A 68 -2.66 -21.73 -22.04
C PHE A 68 -2.63 -20.20 -22.19
N ILE A 69 -3.22 -19.49 -21.24
CA ILE A 69 -3.26 -18.03 -21.19
C ILE A 69 -2.46 -17.54 -19.99
N VAL A 70 -1.69 -16.46 -20.17
CA VAL A 70 -0.96 -15.81 -19.08
C VAL A 70 -1.58 -14.44 -18.81
N ASP A 71 -1.95 -14.19 -17.57
CA ASP A 71 -2.41 -12.90 -17.07
C ASP A 71 -1.25 -12.22 -16.32
N TRP A 72 -0.66 -11.20 -16.94
CA TRP A 72 0.56 -10.54 -16.48
C TRP A 72 0.24 -9.39 -15.52
N HIS A 73 0.59 -9.57 -14.24
CA HIS A 73 0.42 -8.57 -13.17
C HIS A 73 1.74 -7.94 -12.75
N ASN A 74 2.84 -8.69 -12.84
CA ASN A 74 4.21 -8.20 -12.70
C ASN A 74 5.16 -9.19 -13.38
N PHE A 75 6.46 -8.91 -13.38
CA PHE A 75 7.49 -9.84 -13.80
C PHE A 75 8.20 -10.47 -12.61
N GLY A 76 8.24 -11.80 -12.56
CA GLY A 76 8.91 -12.54 -11.49
C GLY A 76 10.40 -12.21 -11.42
N TYR A 77 11.06 -11.97 -12.55
CA TYR A 77 12.47 -11.61 -12.57
C TYR A 77 12.76 -10.23 -11.95
N THR A 78 11.87 -9.24 -12.08
CA THR A 78 12.08 -7.90 -11.49
C THR A 78 11.94 -7.95 -9.98
N LEU A 79 10.96 -8.71 -9.48
CA LEU A 79 10.81 -8.98 -8.05
C LEU A 79 12.05 -9.68 -7.46
N LEU A 80 12.57 -10.70 -8.15
CA LEU A 80 13.82 -11.36 -7.74
C LEU A 80 15.03 -10.41 -7.76
N GLY A 81 15.02 -9.46 -8.70
CA GLY A 81 16.00 -8.41 -8.86
C GLY A 81 16.07 -7.45 -7.67
N LEU A 82 14.99 -7.26 -6.92
CA LEU A 82 15.00 -6.45 -5.69
C LEU A 82 15.90 -7.08 -4.62
N SER A 83 15.93 -8.41 -4.51
CA SER A 83 16.74 -9.10 -3.48
C SER A 83 18.17 -9.40 -3.92
N HIS A 84 18.40 -9.70 -5.20
CA HIS A 84 19.71 -10.16 -5.69
C HIS A 84 20.46 -9.14 -6.56
N GLY A 85 19.79 -8.05 -6.96
CA GLY A 85 20.28 -7.08 -7.93
C GLY A 85 19.94 -7.48 -9.37
N ARG A 86 19.56 -6.50 -10.19
CA ARG A 86 19.10 -6.68 -11.58
C ARG A 86 20.13 -7.34 -12.51
N SER A 87 21.42 -7.20 -12.22
CA SER A 87 22.52 -7.75 -13.04
C SER A 87 22.88 -9.20 -12.68
N HIS A 88 22.31 -9.76 -11.60
CA HIS A 88 22.66 -11.08 -11.10
C HIS A 88 22.26 -12.20 -12.09
N VAL A 89 23.10 -13.23 -12.20
CA VAL A 89 22.91 -14.32 -13.18
C VAL A 89 21.55 -15.02 -13.00
N ILE A 90 21.14 -15.27 -11.75
CA ILE A 90 19.85 -15.90 -11.44
C ILE A 90 18.65 -15.09 -11.98
N VAL A 91 18.75 -13.75 -11.95
CA VAL A 91 17.70 -12.85 -12.46
C VAL A 91 17.63 -12.93 -13.97
N LYS A 92 18.78 -13.00 -14.66
CA LYS A 92 18.84 -13.21 -16.11
C LYS A 92 18.27 -14.57 -16.54
N VAL A 93 18.54 -15.62 -15.77
CA VAL A 93 17.96 -16.95 -16.00
C VAL A 93 16.44 -16.92 -15.79
N TYR A 94 15.96 -16.27 -14.73
CA TYR A 94 14.53 -16.10 -14.47
C TYR A 94 13.87 -15.33 -15.62
N PHE A 95 14.46 -14.20 -16.05
CA PHE A 95 13.99 -13.42 -17.19
C PHE A 95 13.86 -14.28 -18.45
N TRP A 96 14.89 -15.06 -18.77
CA TRP A 96 14.85 -15.96 -19.93
C TRP A 96 13.74 -16.99 -19.80
N PHE A 97 13.58 -17.60 -18.62
CA PHE A 97 12.52 -18.59 -18.37
C PHE A 97 11.13 -17.98 -18.57
N GLU A 98 10.89 -16.82 -17.94
CA GLU A 98 9.61 -16.14 -17.97
C GLU A 98 9.27 -15.69 -19.40
N LYS A 99 10.24 -15.15 -20.13
CA LYS A 99 10.11 -14.80 -21.55
C LYS A 99 9.86 -16.01 -22.43
N HIS A 100 10.59 -17.11 -22.22
CA HIS A 100 10.48 -18.33 -23.02
C HIS A 100 9.08 -18.93 -22.91
N PHE A 101 8.63 -19.24 -21.69
CA PHE A 101 7.33 -19.84 -21.49
C PHE A 101 6.17 -18.86 -21.73
N GLY A 102 6.37 -17.56 -21.46
CA GLY A 102 5.41 -16.51 -21.81
C GLY A 102 5.08 -16.48 -23.30
N ARG A 103 6.08 -16.64 -24.18
CA ARG A 103 5.88 -16.70 -25.64
C ARG A 103 5.15 -17.96 -26.13
N MET A 104 5.06 -18.99 -25.28
CA MET A 104 4.36 -20.24 -25.61
C MET A 104 2.86 -20.19 -25.25
N ALA A 105 2.39 -19.09 -24.67
CA ALA A 105 0.98 -18.88 -24.37
C ALA A 105 0.15 -18.71 -25.64
N ASP A 106 -1.05 -19.30 -25.65
CA ASP A 106 -2.07 -19.13 -26.69
C ASP A 106 -2.74 -17.74 -26.63
N GLY A 107 -2.67 -17.07 -25.49
CA GLY A 107 -3.20 -15.72 -25.28
C GLY A 107 -2.56 -15.05 -24.05
N ALA A 108 -2.69 -13.73 -23.95
CA ALA A 108 -2.16 -12.98 -22.82
C ALA A 108 -3.05 -11.79 -22.43
N PHE A 109 -3.15 -11.54 -21.13
CA PHE A 109 -3.71 -10.33 -20.54
C PHE A 109 -2.61 -9.56 -19.80
N CYS A 110 -2.76 -8.25 -19.63
CA CYS A 110 -1.83 -7.47 -18.81
C CYS A 110 -2.52 -6.28 -18.15
N VAL A 111 -1.99 -5.86 -17.01
CA VAL A 111 -2.62 -4.84 -16.15
C VAL A 111 -2.47 -3.39 -16.62
N THR A 112 -1.57 -3.12 -17.59
CA THR A 112 -1.31 -1.76 -18.11
C THR A 112 -1.01 -1.74 -19.60
N LYS A 113 -1.18 -0.57 -20.24
CA LYS A 113 -0.69 -0.32 -21.60
C LYS A 113 0.84 -0.31 -21.64
N ALA A 114 1.50 0.19 -20.61
CA ALA A 114 2.96 0.15 -20.51
C ALA A 114 3.48 -1.30 -20.58
N MET A 115 2.89 -2.22 -19.81
CA MET A 115 3.22 -3.64 -19.84
C MET A 115 2.84 -4.29 -21.18
N GLN A 116 1.69 -3.92 -21.76
CA GLN A 116 1.30 -4.37 -23.10
C GLN A 116 2.38 -4.03 -24.14
N HIS A 117 2.89 -2.79 -24.10
CA HIS A 117 3.93 -2.32 -24.99
C HIS A 117 5.25 -3.10 -24.77
N GLU A 118 5.67 -3.30 -23.53
CA GLU A 118 6.85 -4.11 -23.19
C GLU A 118 6.72 -5.56 -23.72
N LEU A 119 5.59 -6.21 -23.45
CA LEU A 119 5.30 -7.56 -23.93
C LEU A 119 5.31 -7.64 -25.45
N ALA A 120 4.71 -6.67 -26.14
CA ALA A 120 4.65 -6.66 -27.59
C ALA A 120 6.02 -6.43 -28.23
N GLN A 121 6.74 -5.38 -27.82
CA GLN A 121 7.98 -4.94 -28.47
C GLN A 121 9.19 -5.81 -28.09
N ASN A 122 9.32 -6.14 -26.80
CA ASN A 122 10.53 -6.80 -26.30
C ASN A 122 10.35 -8.32 -26.17
N TRP A 123 9.12 -8.80 -25.97
CA TRP A 123 8.85 -10.22 -25.75
C TRP A 123 8.21 -10.88 -26.98
N GLY A 124 7.60 -10.12 -27.87
CA GLY A 124 6.84 -10.65 -29.00
C GLY A 124 5.54 -11.32 -28.56
N ILE A 125 4.95 -10.87 -27.45
CA ILE A 125 3.71 -11.36 -26.85
C ILE A 125 2.62 -10.31 -27.09
N LYS A 126 1.57 -10.67 -27.80
CA LYS A 126 0.39 -9.79 -27.99
C LYS A 126 -0.57 -9.97 -26.82
N ALA A 127 -0.56 -9.03 -25.88
CA ALA A 127 -1.46 -9.01 -24.74
C ALA A 127 -2.65 -8.07 -24.93
N THR A 128 -3.76 -8.35 -24.24
CA THR A 128 -4.91 -7.43 -24.11
C THR A 128 -4.88 -6.78 -22.74
N VAL A 129 -5.04 -5.45 -22.68
CA VAL A 129 -5.03 -4.73 -21.39
C VAL A 129 -6.33 -5.00 -20.64
N LEU A 130 -6.23 -5.50 -19.42
CA LEU A 130 -7.31 -5.60 -18.44
C LEU A 130 -6.84 -4.92 -17.17
N TYR A 131 -7.34 -3.71 -16.92
CA TYR A 131 -7.03 -2.98 -15.69
C TYR A 131 -7.67 -3.66 -14.48
N ASP A 132 -6.94 -3.70 -13.38
CA ASP A 132 -7.48 -4.15 -12.11
C ASP A 132 -8.61 -3.25 -11.61
N HIS A 133 -9.56 -3.85 -10.92
CA HIS A 133 -10.70 -3.16 -10.32
C HIS A 133 -10.83 -3.57 -8.85
N SER A 134 -11.25 -2.65 -7.99
CA SER A 134 -11.44 -3.00 -6.58
C SER A 134 -12.63 -3.94 -6.45
N PRO A 135 -12.59 -4.88 -5.50
CA PRO A 135 -13.79 -5.57 -5.05
C PRO A 135 -14.88 -4.59 -4.56
N GLU A 136 -16.16 -4.98 -4.70
CA GLU A 136 -17.32 -4.15 -4.36
C GLU A 136 -17.41 -3.76 -2.87
N PHE A 137 -16.74 -4.52 -1.99
CA PHE A 137 -16.72 -4.22 -0.56
C PHE A 137 -15.81 -3.02 -0.21
N PHE A 138 -14.94 -2.59 -1.13
CA PHE A 138 -14.29 -1.29 -1.04
C PHE A 138 -15.27 -0.24 -1.54
N ARG A 139 -15.88 0.47 -0.59
CA ARG A 139 -16.86 1.54 -0.84
C ARG A 139 -16.71 2.65 0.22
N PRO A 140 -17.25 3.84 -0.02
CA PRO A 140 -17.34 4.87 1.02
C PRO A 140 -18.05 4.33 2.27
N ALA A 141 -17.50 4.62 3.44
CA ALA A 141 -18.10 4.24 4.71
C ALA A 141 -19.20 5.25 5.09
N SER A 142 -20.35 4.76 5.53
CA SER A 142 -21.38 5.62 6.13
C SER A 142 -20.86 6.26 7.43
N LEU A 143 -21.48 7.37 7.86
CA LEU A 143 -21.11 8.02 9.11
C LEU A 143 -21.24 7.08 10.32
N THR A 144 -22.27 6.22 10.32
CA THR A 144 -22.46 5.21 11.37
C THR A 144 -21.33 4.18 11.37
N GLU A 145 -20.97 3.63 10.20
CA GLU A 145 -19.84 2.70 10.09
C GLU A 145 -18.52 3.33 10.53
N LYS A 146 -18.27 4.59 10.13
CA LYS A 146 -17.12 5.39 10.57
C LYS A 146 -17.10 5.54 12.09
N HIS A 147 -18.23 5.89 12.69
CA HIS A 147 -18.34 6.04 14.14
C HIS A 147 -18.08 4.72 14.88
N GLU A 148 -18.72 3.63 14.45
CA GLU A 148 -18.54 2.31 15.06
C GLU A 148 -17.09 1.81 14.95
N LEU A 149 -16.45 2.01 13.79
CA LEU A 149 -15.03 1.71 13.60
C LEU A 149 -14.16 2.49 14.60
N PHE A 150 -14.34 3.80 14.68
CA PHE A 150 -13.51 4.64 15.56
C PHE A 150 -13.83 4.47 17.06
N CYS A 151 -15.03 3.98 17.41
CA CYS A 151 -15.29 3.47 18.76
C CYS A 151 -14.49 2.21 19.06
N ARG A 152 -14.42 1.24 18.12
CA ARG A 152 -13.62 0.02 18.28
C ARG A 152 -12.12 0.32 18.35
N LEU A 153 -11.64 1.24 17.51
CA LEU A 153 -10.24 1.61 17.42
C LEU A 153 -9.80 2.65 18.46
N GLY A 154 -10.74 3.20 19.26
CA GLY A 154 -10.53 4.36 20.12
C GLY A 154 -9.28 4.28 20.99
N GLY A 155 -9.07 3.19 21.72
CA GLY A 155 -7.87 3.02 22.56
C GLY A 155 -6.56 3.05 21.77
N SER A 156 -6.52 2.42 20.59
CA SER A 156 -5.34 2.45 19.71
C SER A 156 -5.14 3.79 19.01
N ILE A 157 -6.21 4.54 18.74
CA ILE A 157 -6.16 5.87 18.12
C ILE A 157 -5.79 6.95 19.14
N CYS A 158 -6.24 6.86 20.39
CA CYS A 158 -5.87 7.81 21.43
C CYS A 158 -4.46 7.53 21.99
N GLY A 159 -3.99 6.29 21.96
CA GLY A 159 -2.63 5.92 22.38
C GLY A 159 -1.55 6.44 21.43
N ALA A 160 -0.72 7.38 21.88
CA ALA A 160 0.44 7.85 21.12
C ALA A 160 1.53 6.77 21.03
N ILE A 161 2.27 6.74 19.91
CA ILE A 161 3.41 5.82 19.72
C ILE A 161 4.58 6.17 20.66
N GLY A 162 4.67 7.42 21.10
CA GLY A 162 5.73 7.94 21.99
C GLY A 162 5.17 8.87 23.07
N SER A 163 5.63 10.12 23.08
CA SER A 163 5.06 11.18 23.92
C SER A 163 3.67 11.59 23.44
N ALA A 164 2.95 12.36 24.26
CA ALA A 164 1.68 12.97 23.87
C ALA A 164 1.80 13.77 22.57
N ASP A 165 0.72 13.81 21.81
CA ASP A 165 0.58 14.44 20.50
C ASP A 165 -0.77 15.17 20.36
N CYS A 166 -1.02 15.76 19.19
CA CYS A 166 -2.21 16.56 18.91
C CYS A 166 -3.55 15.80 19.01
N ILE A 167 -3.52 14.47 19.10
CA ILE A 167 -4.70 13.61 19.28
C ILE A 167 -4.83 13.15 20.74
N SER A 168 -3.79 13.26 21.55
CA SER A 168 -3.78 12.80 22.95
C SER A 168 -4.74 13.58 23.86
N VAL A 169 -5.19 14.78 23.45
CA VAL A 169 -6.25 15.53 24.14
C VAL A 169 -7.65 14.96 23.94
N GLU A 170 -7.82 14.09 22.95
CA GLU A 170 -9.04 13.32 22.78
C GLU A 170 -9.06 12.24 23.87
N LYS A 171 -10.00 12.33 24.81
CA LYS A 171 -10.09 11.37 25.92
C LYS A 171 -10.32 9.97 25.33
N GLU A 172 -9.78 8.93 25.96
CA GLU A 172 -10.37 7.59 25.84
C GLU A 172 -11.80 7.71 26.33
N VAL A 173 -12.76 7.66 25.40
CA VAL A 173 -14.15 7.85 25.77
C VAL A 173 -14.72 6.47 26.09
N GLU A 174 -14.93 6.19 27.37
CA GLU A 174 -15.79 5.08 27.82
C GLU A 174 -17.22 5.24 27.27
N ASP A 175 -17.62 6.49 26.98
CA ASP A 175 -18.87 6.83 26.33
C ASP A 175 -18.79 6.63 24.81
N LYS A 176 -19.55 5.64 24.32
CA LYS A 176 -19.70 5.29 22.89
C LYS A 176 -20.41 6.37 22.05
N ASN A 177 -20.72 7.53 22.61
CA ASN A 177 -21.37 8.62 21.89
C ASN A 177 -20.39 9.55 21.16
N THR A 178 -19.08 9.44 21.36
CA THR A 178 -18.12 10.33 20.68
C THR A 178 -16.80 9.65 20.33
N THR A 179 -16.22 10.04 19.19
CA THR A 179 -14.91 9.58 18.72
C THR A 179 -14.06 10.78 18.34
N VAL A 180 -12.79 10.58 17.94
CA VAL A 180 -11.97 11.68 17.41
C VAL A 180 -12.55 12.34 16.15
N LEU A 181 -13.36 11.62 15.36
CA LEU A 181 -13.92 12.13 14.09
C LEU A 181 -15.40 12.52 14.17
N THR A 182 -16.17 11.85 15.02
CA THR A 182 -17.64 11.90 14.99
C THR A 182 -18.26 12.09 16.37
N GLY A 183 -19.46 12.64 16.40
CA GLY A 183 -20.36 12.67 17.56
C GLY A 183 -21.70 12.01 17.23
N LYS A 184 -22.28 11.34 18.22
CA LYS A 184 -23.60 10.72 18.14
C LYS A 184 -24.54 11.41 19.13
N ILE A 185 -25.61 12.01 18.60
CA ILE A 185 -26.63 12.72 19.38
C ILE A 185 -27.99 12.19 18.92
N ASP A 186 -28.83 11.74 19.85
CA ASP A 186 -30.20 11.25 19.59
C ASP A 186 -30.32 10.21 18.45
N GLY A 187 -29.30 9.36 18.30
CA GLY A 187 -29.24 8.32 17.27
C GLY A 187 -28.68 8.79 15.92
N GLY A 188 -28.55 10.10 15.69
CA GLY A 188 -27.87 10.68 14.52
C GLY A 188 -26.36 10.76 14.72
N VAL A 189 -25.59 10.41 13.69
CA VAL A 189 -24.13 10.54 13.68
C VAL A 189 -23.73 11.71 12.78
N SER A 190 -22.87 12.59 13.29
CA SER A 190 -22.31 13.73 12.56
C SER A 190 -20.80 13.82 12.70
N LEU A 191 -20.14 14.47 11.75
CA LEU A 191 -18.71 14.80 11.84
C LEU A 191 -18.51 15.94 12.84
N LYS A 192 -17.42 15.88 13.63
CA LYS A 192 -17.09 16.95 14.57
C LYS A 192 -16.55 18.20 13.85
N PRO A 193 -16.95 19.41 14.26
CA PRO A 193 -16.24 20.63 13.88
C PRO A 193 -14.82 20.55 14.48
N ASN A 194 -13.78 20.75 13.68
CA ASN A 194 -12.35 20.60 14.04
C ASN A 194 -11.86 19.16 14.29
N ARG A 195 -12.53 18.14 13.73
CA ARG A 195 -11.93 16.81 13.63
C ARG A 195 -10.59 16.88 12.88
N PRO A 196 -9.60 16.03 13.22
CA PRO A 196 -8.43 15.90 12.37
C PRO A 196 -8.82 15.38 10.98
N ALA A 197 -8.04 15.75 9.97
CA ALA A 197 -8.08 15.08 8.68
C ALA A 197 -7.43 13.70 8.82
N LEU A 198 -8.14 12.67 8.40
CA LEU A 198 -7.67 11.28 8.46
C LEU A 198 -6.93 10.95 7.17
N VAL A 199 -5.62 10.75 7.28
CA VAL A 199 -4.76 10.32 6.18
C VAL A 199 -4.40 8.86 6.38
N VAL A 200 -4.61 8.02 5.37
CA VAL A 200 -4.31 6.57 5.46
C VAL A 200 -3.23 6.19 4.49
N SER A 201 -2.26 5.40 4.97
CA SER A 201 -1.27 4.76 4.12
C SER A 201 -1.19 3.27 4.45
N SER A 202 -1.29 2.42 3.43
CA SER A 202 -1.11 0.98 3.57
C SER A 202 0.28 0.59 3.06
N THR A 203 1.02 -0.18 3.84
CA THR A 203 2.42 -0.51 3.54
C THR A 203 2.80 -1.93 3.95
N SER A 204 3.70 -2.53 3.17
CA SER A 204 4.37 -3.77 3.54
C SER A 204 5.56 -3.55 4.46
N TRP A 205 5.92 -2.31 4.83
CA TRP A 205 7.11 -1.96 5.62
C TRP A 205 8.38 -2.65 5.09
N THR A 206 8.51 -2.69 3.78
CA THR A 206 9.64 -3.28 3.07
C THR A 206 10.53 -2.18 2.49
N PRO A 207 11.83 -2.45 2.25
CA PRO A 207 12.77 -1.41 1.80
C PRO A 207 12.45 -0.73 0.46
N ASP A 208 11.58 -1.33 -0.35
CA ASP A 208 11.06 -0.77 -1.61
C ASP A 208 10.03 0.35 -1.41
N GLU A 209 9.48 0.50 -0.20
CA GLU A 209 8.61 1.62 0.18
C GLU A 209 9.33 2.53 1.16
N ASP A 210 9.94 3.62 0.65
CA ASP A 210 10.67 4.55 1.52
C ASP A 210 9.73 5.47 2.30
N PHE A 211 9.36 5.01 3.49
CA PHE A 211 8.52 5.77 4.41
C PHE A 211 9.14 7.06 4.94
N SER A 212 10.45 7.28 4.76
CA SER A 212 11.08 8.53 5.18
C SER A 212 10.48 9.74 4.45
N ILE A 213 10.05 9.55 3.19
CA ILE A 213 9.37 10.58 2.39
C ILE A 213 8.10 11.08 3.10
N LEU A 214 7.27 10.16 3.61
CA LEU A 214 6.05 10.53 4.33
C LEU A 214 6.36 11.23 5.66
N LEU A 215 7.32 10.72 6.41
CA LEU A 215 7.70 11.30 7.71
C LEU A 215 8.27 12.71 7.55
N GLU A 216 9.11 12.93 6.53
CA GLU A 216 9.65 14.24 6.19
C GLU A 216 8.57 15.19 5.68
N ALA A 217 7.65 14.72 4.82
CA ALA A 217 6.54 15.52 4.32
C ALA A 217 5.63 15.99 5.47
N ALA A 218 5.35 15.10 6.42
CA ALA A 218 4.55 15.44 7.59
C ALA A 218 5.25 16.45 8.52
N LEU A 219 6.57 16.32 8.71
CA LEU A 219 7.37 17.32 9.43
C LEU A 219 7.38 18.68 8.71
N MET A 220 7.47 18.68 7.38
CA MET A 220 7.39 19.89 6.57
C MET A 220 6.02 20.55 6.67
N TYR A 221 4.94 19.78 6.57
CA TYR A 221 3.57 20.28 6.80
C TYR A 221 3.46 20.95 8.17
N ASP A 222 3.88 20.26 9.24
CA ASP A 222 3.79 20.78 10.61
C ASP A 222 4.51 22.13 10.78
N ARG A 223 5.74 22.22 10.26
CA ARG A 223 6.55 23.45 10.29
C ARG A 223 5.99 24.57 9.43
N ARG A 224 5.50 24.27 8.22
CA ARG A 224 4.93 25.26 7.30
C ARG A 224 3.64 25.85 7.86
N VAL A 225 2.81 25.02 8.49
CA VAL A 225 1.61 25.48 9.18
C VAL A 225 1.98 26.37 10.37
N ALA A 226 2.91 25.95 11.23
CA ALA A 226 3.36 26.76 12.36
C ALA A 226 3.89 28.13 11.90
N ALA A 227 4.71 28.17 10.84
CA ALA A 227 5.22 29.42 10.27
C ALA A 227 4.09 30.30 9.68
N THR A 228 3.11 29.71 8.99
CA THR A 228 1.97 30.44 8.41
C THR A 228 1.10 31.07 9.50
N LEU A 229 0.97 30.41 10.64
CA LEU A 229 0.17 30.87 11.79
C LEU A 229 0.97 31.72 12.79
N GLY A 230 2.25 31.98 12.53
CA GLY A 230 3.10 32.78 13.41
C GLY A 230 3.37 32.15 14.76
N GLU A 231 3.40 30.81 14.83
CA GLU A 231 3.58 30.09 16.09
C GLU A 231 5.06 29.96 16.45
N GLU A 232 5.42 30.40 17.66
CA GLU A 232 6.79 30.31 18.16
C GLU A 232 7.12 28.93 18.76
N ASP A 233 8.41 28.60 18.83
CA ASP A 233 8.94 27.38 19.49
C ASP A 233 8.73 27.35 21.02
N SER A 234 8.43 28.49 21.61
CA SER A 234 8.17 28.66 23.04
C SER A 234 6.72 28.34 23.45
N MET A 235 5.81 28.18 22.49
CA MET A 235 4.38 27.98 22.76
C MET A 235 4.13 26.63 23.45
N ASP A 236 3.20 26.64 24.41
CA ASP A 236 2.74 25.42 25.05
C ASP A 236 1.85 24.60 24.10
N GLU A 237 2.37 23.47 23.64
CA GLU A 237 1.68 22.53 22.74
C GLU A 237 0.40 21.99 23.41
N GLY A 238 0.40 21.80 24.73
CA GLY A 238 -0.77 21.33 25.47
C GLY A 238 -1.94 22.31 25.39
N GLN A 239 -1.68 23.60 25.62
CA GLN A 239 -2.68 24.65 25.48
C GLN A 239 -3.18 24.77 24.02
N LEU A 240 -2.29 24.65 23.02
CA LEU A 240 -2.69 24.64 21.62
C LEU A 240 -3.70 23.51 21.33
N TRP A 241 -3.43 22.30 21.81
CA TRP A 241 -4.33 21.16 21.59
C TRP A 241 -5.67 21.31 22.32
N ILE A 242 -5.67 21.91 23.52
CA ILE A 242 -6.90 22.23 24.25
C ILE A 242 -7.72 23.29 23.51
N ASP A 243 -7.10 24.34 22.99
CA ASP A 243 -7.76 25.38 22.21
C ASP A 243 -8.44 24.80 20.96
N ILE A 244 -7.73 23.95 20.21
CA ILE A 244 -8.28 23.25 19.03
C ILE A 244 -9.52 22.45 19.42
N LYS A 245 -9.40 21.65 20.51
CA LYS A 245 -10.49 20.83 21.02
C LYS A 245 -11.71 21.65 21.47
N ASN A 246 -11.48 22.83 22.03
CA ASN A 246 -12.53 23.74 22.50
C ASN A 246 -13.18 24.56 21.39
N GLY A 247 -12.80 24.34 20.12
CA GLY A 247 -13.48 24.94 18.98
C GLY A 247 -12.70 26.04 18.28
N LYS A 248 -11.46 26.35 18.68
CA LYS A 248 -10.64 27.34 17.97
C LYS A 248 -10.31 26.83 16.57
N GLN A 249 -10.81 27.52 15.57
CA GLN A 249 -10.57 27.21 14.16
C GLN A 249 -9.17 27.69 13.74
N PHE A 250 -8.57 26.93 12.83
CA PHE A 250 -7.30 27.23 12.18
C PHE A 250 -7.45 26.89 10.70
N ASP A 251 -6.77 27.65 9.83
CA ASP A 251 -6.80 27.42 8.38
C ASP A 251 -6.30 26.03 7.96
N TYR A 252 -5.56 25.34 8.83
CA TYR A 252 -5.02 24.02 8.59
C TYR A 252 -5.35 23.08 9.75
N PRO A 253 -5.88 21.88 9.47
CA PRO A 253 -6.29 20.94 10.49
C PRO A 253 -5.11 20.21 11.11
N ARG A 254 -5.41 19.51 12.22
CA ARG A 254 -4.60 18.39 12.68
C ARG A 254 -4.64 17.27 11.63
N LEU A 255 -3.53 16.61 11.36
CA LEU A 255 -3.47 15.41 10.52
C LEU A 255 -3.30 14.18 11.40
N LEU A 256 -4.19 13.21 11.26
CA LEU A 256 -4.06 11.89 11.85
C LEU A 256 -3.67 10.90 10.74
N PHE A 257 -2.40 10.51 10.71
CA PHE A 257 -1.92 9.45 9.84
C PHE A 257 -2.17 8.09 10.48
N VAL A 258 -2.95 7.23 9.81
CA VAL A 258 -3.07 5.81 10.15
C VAL A 258 -2.31 5.00 9.13
N ILE A 259 -1.23 4.37 9.58
CA ILE A 259 -0.37 3.52 8.76
C ILE A 259 -0.67 2.06 9.10
N THR A 260 -1.10 1.29 8.10
CA THR A 260 -1.45 -0.12 8.27
C THR A 260 -0.54 -1.06 7.51
N GLY A 261 -0.48 -2.30 7.98
CA GLY A 261 0.27 -3.40 7.38
C GLY A 261 1.41 -3.92 8.26
N LYS A 262 2.19 -4.85 7.71
CA LYS A 262 3.23 -5.60 8.44
C LYS A 262 4.46 -5.80 7.59
N GLY A 263 5.63 -5.59 8.19
CA GLY A 263 6.91 -5.98 7.61
C GLY A 263 8.11 -5.63 8.48
N PRO A 264 9.31 -5.91 7.97
CA PRO A 264 10.54 -5.88 8.75
C PRO A 264 10.90 -4.48 9.26
N ASP A 265 10.63 -3.43 8.48
CA ASP A 265 11.09 -2.07 8.79
C ASP A 265 10.11 -1.28 9.67
N ARG A 266 8.97 -1.88 10.07
CA ARG A 266 7.95 -1.21 10.89
C ARG A 266 8.55 -0.58 12.15
N LYS A 267 9.32 -1.36 12.93
CA LYS A 267 9.93 -0.88 14.17
C LYS A 267 10.91 0.27 13.93
N LYS A 268 11.67 0.21 12.84
CA LYS A 268 12.62 1.26 12.46
C LYS A 268 11.88 2.60 12.27
N TYR A 269 10.77 2.59 11.54
CA TYR A 269 9.98 3.80 11.30
C TYR A 269 9.20 4.24 12.55
N GLU A 270 8.69 3.32 13.37
CA GLU A 270 8.08 3.66 14.67
C GLU A 270 9.08 4.41 15.58
N GLU A 271 10.35 4.00 15.61
CA GLU A 271 11.40 4.71 16.36
C GLU A 271 11.74 6.08 15.76
N GLN A 272 11.61 6.26 14.44
CA GLN A 272 11.75 7.58 13.81
C GLN A 272 10.58 8.48 14.17
N ILE A 273 9.34 7.97 14.11
CA ILE A 273 8.12 8.69 14.49
C ILE A 273 8.22 9.22 15.93
N LYS A 274 8.69 8.40 16.88
CA LYS A 274 8.86 8.82 18.29
C LYS A 274 9.82 9.99 18.49
N ARG A 275 10.73 10.22 17.54
CA ARG A 275 11.73 11.32 17.62
C ARG A 275 11.22 12.60 16.97
N LEU A 276 10.14 12.54 16.20
CA LEU A 276 9.52 13.71 15.61
C LEU A 276 8.80 14.49 16.70
N LYS A 277 9.02 15.81 16.73
CA LYS A 277 8.25 16.74 17.55
C LYS A 277 7.28 17.46 16.61
N LEU A 278 6.00 17.14 16.72
CA LEU A 278 4.95 17.58 15.80
C LEU A 278 3.80 18.17 16.60
N ARG A 279 3.32 19.35 16.20
CA ARG A 279 2.23 20.06 16.90
C ARG A 279 0.85 19.72 16.37
N ARG A 280 0.75 19.39 15.09
CA ARG A 280 -0.50 19.15 14.36
C ARG A 280 -0.59 17.79 13.72
N VAL A 281 0.51 17.05 13.67
CA VAL A 281 0.53 15.72 13.07
C VAL A 281 0.64 14.64 14.15
N ALA A 282 -0.20 13.62 14.04
CA ALA A 282 -0.10 12.39 14.81
C ALA A 282 -0.02 11.18 13.89
N PHE A 283 0.77 10.18 14.30
CA PHE A 283 0.91 8.90 13.59
C PHE A 283 0.38 7.75 14.44
N ARG A 284 -0.33 6.81 13.81
CA ARG A 284 -0.77 5.55 14.40
C ARG A 284 -0.37 4.41 13.48
N THR A 285 0.36 3.43 14.01
CA THR A 285 0.71 2.20 13.30
C THR A 285 -0.15 1.06 13.84
N MET A 286 -0.99 0.46 13.01
CA MET A 286 -1.91 -0.57 13.47
C MET A 286 -2.08 -1.72 12.51
N TRP A 287 -2.31 -2.90 13.08
CA TRP A 287 -2.81 -4.03 12.34
C TRP A 287 -4.34 -4.00 12.39
N LEU A 288 -4.98 -4.11 11.23
CA LEU A 288 -6.44 -4.11 11.11
C LEU A 288 -6.92 -5.51 10.77
N ALA A 289 -8.12 -5.85 11.23
CA ALA A 289 -8.84 -6.99 10.70
C ALA A 289 -9.17 -6.74 9.22
N SER A 290 -9.34 -7.82 8.45
CA SER A 290 -9.65 -7.73 7.01
C SER A 290 -10.95 -6.96 6.73
N GLU A 291 -11.89 -7.00 7.65
CA GLU A 291 -13.17 -6.28 7.60
C GLU A 291 -13.08 -4.80 7.99
N ASP A 292 -12.12 -4.43 8.84
CA ASP A 292 -11.92 -3.04 9.25
C ASP A 292 -11.12 -2.23 8.22
N TYR A 293 -10.29 -2.88 7.39
CA TYR A 293 -9.46 -2.18 6.40
C TYR A 293 -10.30 -1.40 5.35
N PRO A 294 -11.31 -1.99 4.67
CA PRO A 294 -12.17 -1.23 3.77
C PRO A 294 -12.93 -0.11 4.48
N LEU A 295 -13.35 -0.32 5.73
CA LEU A 295 -14.03 0.72 6.53
C LEU A 295 -13.11 1.88 6.87
N LEU A 296 -11.83 1.61 7.17
CA LEU A 296 -10.83 2.65 7.40
C LEU A 296 -10.60 3.46 6.12
N LEU A 297 -10.40 2.80 4.97
CA LEU A 297 -10.23 3.48 3.69
C LEU A 297 -11.45 4.34 3.34
N GLY A 298 -12.66 3.78 3.46
CA GLY A 298 -13.92 4.50 3.25
C GLY A 298 -14.21 5.58 4.28
N SER A 299 -13.44 5.65 5.38
CA SER A 299 -13.56 6.67 6.41
C SER A 299 -12.56 7.82 6.26
N ALA A 300 -11.49 7.62 5.50
CA ALA A 300 -10.38 8.55 5.34
C ALA A 300 -10.73 9.75 4.44
N ASP A 301 -9.93 10.80 4.58
CA ASP A 301 -10.03 12.02 3.77
C ASP A 301 -8.98 12.03 2.64
N LEU A 302 -7.84 11.37 2.86
CA LEU A 302 -6.79 11.20 1.85
C LEU A 302 -6.06 9.86 1.99
N GLY A 303 -5.81 9.20 0.87
CA GLY A 303 -4.89 8.07 0.78
C GLY A 303 -3.49 8.53 0.39
N VAL A 304 -2.44 7.92 0.96
CA VAL A 304 -1.06 8.12 0.50
C VAL A 304 -0.43 6.77 0.15
N SER A 305 0.02 6.63 -1.10
CA SER A 305 0.70 5.44 -1.59
C SER A 305 2.15 5.75 -1.95
N LEU A 306 3.09 5.19 -1.18
CA LEU A 306 4.53 5.23 -1.46
C LEU A 306 4.98 4.09 -2.39
N HIS A 307 4.07 3.20 -2.78
CA HIS A 307 4.41 2.05 -3.59
C HIS A 307 4.89 2.47 -4.98
N THR A 308 6.02 1.91 -5.40
CA THR A 308 6.51 2.00 -6.78
C THR A 308 6.67 0.60 -7.36
N SER A 309 6.37 0.46 -8.65
CA SER A 309 6.46 -0.84 -9.33
C SER A 309 7.92 -1.28 -9.51
N SER A 310 8.22 -2.53 -9.16
CA SER A 310 9.56 -3.12 -9.35
C SER A 310 10.00 -3.16 -10.82
N SER A 311 9.02 -3.32 -11.73
CA SER A 311 9.19 -3.34 -13.17
C SER A 311 9.03 -1.95 -13.81
N GLY A 312 8.35 -1.02 -13.11
CA GLY A 312 7.85 0.24 -13.64
C GLY A 312 6.59 0.10 -14.49
N LEU A 313 5.99 -1.10 -14.59
CA LEU A 313 4.97 -1.45 -15.59
C LEU A 313 3.67 -1.98 -14.98
N ASP A 314 3.58 -2.12 -13.66
CA ASP A 314 2.37 -2.55 -12.96
C ASP A 314 1.83 -1.46 -12.04
N LEU A 315 0.55 -1.58 -11.68
CA LEU A 315 -0.16 -0.57 -10.90
C LEU A 315 -0.38 -1.05 -9.45
N PRO A 316 -0.33 -0.12 -8.47
CA PRO A 316 -0.55 -0.47 -7.08
C PRO A 316 -2.02 -0.81 -6.80
N MET A 317 -2.29 -2.09 -6.50
CA MET A 317 -3.62 -2.55 -6.08
C MET A 317 -4.18 -1.76 -4.90
N LYS A 318 -3.34 -1.31 -3.97
CA LYS A 318 -3.77 -0.47 -2.84
C LYS A 318 -4.43 0.84 -3.26
N VAL A 319 -4.00 1.44 -4.37
CA VAL A 319 -4.60 2.69 -4.89
C VAL A 319 -5.94 2.37 -5.56
N VAL A 320 -6.05 1.22 -6.21
CA VAL A 320 -7.32 0.72 -6.75
C VAL A 320 -8.34 0.52 -5.62
N ASP A 321 -7.94 -0.08 -4.50
CA ASP A 321 -8.78 -0.24 -3.30
C ASP A 321 -9.23 1.11 -2.72
N MET A 322 -8.31 2.08 -2.60
CA MET A 322 -8.62 3.44 -2.13
C MET A 322 -9.64 4.12 -3.05
N PHE A 323 -9.47 4.02 -4.37
CA PHE A 323 -10.43 4.56 -5.34
C PHE A 323 -11.79 3.86 -5.27
N GLY A 324 -11.84 2.56 -5.01
CA GLY A 324 -13.10 1.85 -4.71
C GLY A 324 -13.85 2.47 -3.55
N CYS A 325 -13.13 2.87 -2.51
CA CYS A 325 -13.67 3.59 -1.35
C CYS A 325 -14.03 5.07 -1.61
N GLY A 326 -13.84 5.59 -2.83
CA GLY A 326 -14.01 7.00 -3.15
C GLY A 326 -12.94 7.91 -2.52
N LEU A 327 -11.83 7.34 -2.04
CA LEU A 327 -10.76 8.06 -1.38
C LEU A 327 -9.78 8.62 -2.42
N PRO A 328 -9.59 9.96 -2.52
CA PRO A 328 -8.54 10.53 -3.36
C PRO A 328 -7.16 10.11 -2.85
N VAL A 329 -6.16 10.06 -3.74
CA VAL A 329 -4.83 9.53 -3.41
C VAL A 329 -3.71 10.45 -3.86
N CYS A 330 -2.75 10.73 -2.98
CA CYS A 330 -1.40 11.17 -3.35
C CYS A 330 -0.54 9.92 -3.56
N ALA A 331 0.01 9.71 -4.76
CA ALA A 331 0.81 8.52 -5.09
C ALA A 331 2.23 8.89 -5.52
N ALA A 332 3.20 8.05 -5.15
CA ALA A 332 4.57 8.18 -5.61
C ALA A 332 4.63 8.06 -7.14
N SER A 333 5.36 8.97 -7.79
CA SER A 333 5.47 9.05 -9.24
C SER A 333 6.41 7.96 -9.79
N PHE A 334 5.93 7.21 -10.79
CA PHE A 334 6.73 6.25 -11.56
C PHE A 334 6.11 6.02 -12.95
N SER A 335 6.84 5.33 -13.83
CA SER A 335 6.65 5.36 -15.28
C SER A 335 5.22 5.13 -15.81
N CYS A 336 4.41 4.27 -15.17
CA CYS A 336 3.05 3.98 -15.63
C CYS A 336 1.93 4.37 -14.65
N ILE A 337 2.25 5.04 -13.52
CA ILE A 337 1.25 5.37 -12.50
C ILE A 337 0.12 6.26 -13.03
N GLU A 338 0.43 7.09 -14.03
CA GLU A 338 -0.55 7.96 -14.68
C GLU A 338 -1.67 7.19 -15.38
N GLU A 339 -1.52 5.88 -15.67
CA GLU A 339 -2.63 5.06 -16.16
C GLU A 339 -3.76 4.95 -15.12
N LEU A 340 -3.41 4.95 -13.82
CA LEU A 340 -4.33 4.83 -12.69
C LEU A 340 -4.67 6.20 -12.07
N VAL A 341 -3.64 6.98 -11.71
CA VAL A 341 -3.79 8.27 -11.03
C VAL A 341 -3.79 9.39 -12.06
N LYS A 342 -4.94 10.06 -12.19
CA LYS A 342 -5.15 11.21 -13.06
C LYS A 342 -5.12 12.48 -12.21
N VAL A 343 -4.00 13.22 -12.33
CA VAL A 343 -3.75 14.47 -11.60
C VAL A 343 -4.96 15.42 -11.72
N ASN A 344 -5.38 15.99 -10.59
CA ASN A 344 -6.54 16.88 -10.46
C ASN A 344 -7.90 16.26 -10.81
N ARG A 345 -7.99 14.93 -10.93
CA ARG A 345 -9.27 14.22 -11.15
C ARG A 345 -9.58 13.23 -10.04
N ASN A 346 -8.63 12.36 -9.72
CA ASN A 346 -8.79 11.34 -8.66
C ASN A 346 -7.62 11.31 -7.67
N GLY A 347 -6.57 12.07 -7.92
CA GLY A 347 -5.39 12.10 -7.05
C GLY A 347 -4.33 13.07 -7.54
N LEU A 348 -3.18 13.03 -6.86
CA LEU A 348 -1.98 13.80 -7.14
C LEU A 348 -0.75 12.87 -7.17
N LEU A 349 0.34 13.36 -7.75
CA LEU A 349 1.57 12.60 -7.91
C LEU A 349 2.74 13.39 -7.32
N PHE A 350 3.50 12.73 -6.45
CA PHE A 350 4.69 13.31 -5.83
C PHE A 350 5.92 12.44 -6.10
N SER A 351 7.09 13.07 -6.16
CA SER A 351 8.40 12.44 -6.26
C SER A 351 9.27 12.72 -5.03
N THR A 352 8.91 13.74 -4.22
CA THR A 352 9.69 14.18 -3.07
C THR A 352 8.82 14.43 -1.83
N SER A 353 9.46 14.48 -0.66
CA SER A 353 8.80 14.85 0.60
C SER A 353 8.27 16.29 0.58
N SER A 354 8.96 17.22 -0.11
CA SER A 354 8.47 18.60 -0.28
C SER A 354 7.21 18.67 -1.11
N GLU A 355 7.16 17.97 -2.25
CA GLU A 355 5.98 17.95 -3.11
C GLU A 355 4.78 17.37 -2.35
N LEU A 356 4.95 16.25 -1.65
CA LEU A 356 3.88 15.69 -0.82
C LEU A 356 3.44 16.67 0.28
N ALA A 357 4.36 17.41 0.89
CA ALA A 357 4.00 18.43 1.87
C ALA A 357 3.23 19.61 1.26
N ASP A 358 3.58 20.04 0.04
CA ASP A 358 2.84 21.06 -0.71
C ASP A 358 1.43 20.59 -1.07
N GLU A 359 1.29 19.32 -1.48
CA GLU A 359 0.00 18.69 -1.75
C GLU A 359 -0.87 18.63 -0.48
N LEU A 360 -0.30 18.22 0.67
CA LEU A 360 -1.02 18.20 1.95
C LEU A 360 -1.49 19.61 2.36
N MET A 361 -0.63 20.62 2.21
CA MET A 361 -1.00 22.02 2.46
C MET A 361 -2.15 22.46 1.55
N MET A 362 -2.05 22.19 0.25
CA MET A 362 -3.06 22.57 -0.72
C MET A 362 -4.41 21.88 -0.46
N LEU A 363 -4.40 20.57 -0.19
CA LEU A 363 -5.61 19.77 -0.03
C LEU A 363 -6.34 20.02 1.29
N PHE A 364 -5.63 20.38 2.37
CA PHE A 364 -6.22 20.52 3.69
C PHE A 364 -6.40 21.97 4.17
N LYS A 365 -6.09 22.96 3.34
CA LYS A 365 -6.44 24.35 3.65
C LYS A 365 -7.97 24.49 3.74
N GLY A 366 -8.48 25.10 4.80
CA GLY A 366 -9.92 25.32 5.04
C GLY A 366 -10.70 24.09 5.52
N PHE A 367 -10.05 22.93 5.66
CA PHE A 367 -10.71 21.71 6.12
C PHE A 367 -11.22 21.86 7.57
N PRO A 368 -12.42 21.32 7.93
CA PRO A 368 -13.28 20.42 7.13
C PRO A 368 -14.45 21.09 6.40
N GLU A 369 -14.53 22.43 6.37
CA GLU A 369 -15.74 23.16 5.97
C GLU A 369 -15.73 23.66 4.50
N GLU A 370 -14.59 23.61 3.82
CA GLU A 370 -14.41 24.02 2.41
C GLU A 370 -14.50 22.87 1.40
#